data_AF-A0A5K0W502-F1
#
_entry.id   AF-A0A5K0W502-F1
#
_cell.length_a   1.000
_cell.length_b   1.000
_cell.length_c   1.000
_cell.angle_alpha   90.00
_cell.angle_beta   90.00
_cell.angle_gamma   90.00
#
_symmetry.space_group_name_H-M   'P 1'
#
loop_
_entity.id
_entity.type
_entity.pdbx_description
1 polymer ?
#
loop_
_entity_poly.entity_id
_entity_poly.type
_entity_poly.pdbx_seq_one_letter_code
_entity_poly.pdbx_strand_id
1 'polypeptide(L)' 'NCYPGSLNAAKAARKIVVCLEDDPIVTRKVKKLVVESLGAKGIIFVDQQSKSSALDAGDFPFIEVNSSVGNQILAYINST' A
#
# COMPACT_ATOMS: atom_id res chain seq x y z
N ASN A 1 -5.93 4.43 1.29
CA ASN A 1 -5.03 5.33 0.54
C ASN A 1 -3.71 5.65 1.25
N CYS A 2 -3.52 5.31 2.53
CA CYS A 2 -2.21 5.33 3.21
C CYS A 2 -1.52 6.70 3.23
N TYR A 3 -2.30 7.76 3.39
CA TYR A 3 -1.81 9.12 3.53
C TYR A 3 -1.11 9.32 4.88
N PRO A 4 -0.23 10.32 4.99
CA PRO A 4 0.28 10.77 6.29
C PRO A 4 -0.87 10.99 7.27
N GLY A 5 -0.81 10.33 8.44
CA GLY A 5 -1.83 10.43 9.49
C GLY A 5 -3.12 9.62 9.26
N SER A 6 -3.31 8.94 8.11
CA SER A 6 -4.54 8.19 7.86
C SER A 6 -4.56 6.78 8.47
N LEU A 7 -3.41 6.29 8.93
CA LEU A 7 -3.25 4.92 9.42
C LEU A 7 -3.14 4.88 10.95
N ASN A 8 -3.77 3.89 11.55
CA ASN A 8 -3.57 3.58 12.96
C ASN A 8 -2.29 2.73 13.13
N ALA A 9 -1.30 3.27 13.84
CA ALA A 9 0.01 2.64 14.04
C ALA A 9 -0.10 1.22 14.61
N ALA A 10 -0.90 1.02 15.65
CA ALA A 10 -1.07 -0.29 16.30
C ALA A 10 -1.73 -1.31 15.37
N LYS A 11 -2.60 -0.87 14.46
CA LYS A 11 -3.23 -1.76 13.46
C LYS A 11 -2.30 -2.10 12.29
N ALA A 12 -1.35 -1.22 11.96
CA ALA A 12 -0.41 -1.39 10.84
C ALA A 12 0.85 -2.18 11.23
N ALA A 13 1.31 -2.03 12.48
CA ALA A 13 2.53 -2.67 12.97
C ALA A 13 2.50 -4.19 12.75
N ARG A 14 3.62 -4.72 12.26
CA ARG A 14 3.84 -6.15 11.96
C ARG A 14 2.89 -6.76 10.92
N LYS A 15 2.21 -5.95 10.10
CA LYS A 15 1.31 -6.42 9.02
C LYS A 15 1.77 -5.97 7.65
N ILE A 16 1.17 -6.57 6.62
CA ILE A 16 1.23 -6.06 5.25
C ILE A 16 0.01 -5.14 5.06
N VAL A 17 0.24 -3.93 4.56
CA VAL A 17 -0.82 -2.91 4.40
C VAL A 17 -1.22 -2.80 2.93
N VAL A 18 -2.52 -2.78 2.66
CA VAL A 18 -3.07 -2.55 1.31
C VAL A 18 -3.40 -1.06 1.14
N CYS A 19 -2.88 -0.45 0.07
CA CYS A 19 -2.99 0.98 -0.22
C CYS A 19 -3.50 1.17 -1.65
N LEU A 20 -4.54 1.98 -1.81
CA LEU A 20 -5.02 2.39 -3.13
C LEU A 20 -4.13 3.52 -3.69
N GLU A 21 -3.88 3.49 -4.99
CA GLU A 21 -3.31 4.58 -5.77
C GLU A 21 -4.38 5.36 -6.52
N ASP A 22 -4.98 6.30 -5.80
CA ASP A 22 -6.07 7.16 -6.27
C ASP A 22 -5.76 8.66 -6.15
N ASP A 23 -4.55 9.01 -5.67
CA ASP A 23 -4.17 10.38 -5.35
C ASP A 23 -2.91 10.81 -6.13
N PRO A 24 -2.99 11.87 -6.95
CA PRO A 24 -1.84 12.34 -7.74
C PRO A 24 -0.82 13.14 -6.91
N ILE A 25 -1.18 13.62 -5.71
CA ILE A 25 -0.33 14.42 -4.83
C ILE A 25 0.50 13.50 -3.92
N VAL A 26 -0.14 12.48 -3.34
CA VAL A 26 0.56 11.55 -2.43
C VAL A 26 1.15 10.37 -3.19
N THR A 27 2.42 10.50 -3.56
CA THR A 27 3.15 9.48 -4.32
C THR A 27 3.29 8.15 -3.57
N ARG A 28 3.45 7.04 -4.32
CA ARG A 28 3.80 5.71 -3.78
C ARG A 28 5.01 5.72 -2.86
N LYS A 29 6.02 6.55 -3.16
CA LYS A 29 7.20 6.71 -2.30
C LYS A 29 6.83 7.27 -0.91
N VAL A 30 5.94 8.27 -0.87
CA VAL A 30 5.44 8.82 0.40
C VAL A 30 4.63 7.78 1.15
N LYS A 31 3.70 7.08 0.49
CA LYS A 31 2.88 6.02 1.11
C LYS A 31 3.75 4.89 1.68
N LYS A 32 4.80 4.49 0.95
CA LYS A 32 5.81 3.52 1.42
C LYS A 32 6.47 3.98 2.71
N LEU A 33 6.99 5.23 2.75
CA LEU A 33 7.62 5.78 3.95
C LEU A 33 6.65 5.86 5.14
N VAL A 34 5.40 6.26 4.89
CA VAL A 34 4.36 6.29 5.94
C VAL A 34 4.15 4.90 6.51
N VAL A 35 3.91 3.89 5.66
CA VAL A 35 3.64 2.51 6.10
C VAL A 35 4.87 1.89 6.80
N GLU A 36 6.06 2.10 6.25
CA GLU A 36 7.33 1.63 6.81
C GLU A 36 7.60 2.24 8.20
N SER A 37 7.36 3.54 8.38
CA SER A 37 7.55 4.23 9.67
C SER A 37 6.64 3.71 10.79
N LEU A 38 5.53 3.05 10.44
CA LEU A 38 4.58 2.45 11.39
C LEU A 38 4.94 1.00 11.75
N GLY A 39 6.10 0.50 11.32
CA GLY A 39 6.55 -0.86 11.62
C GLY A 39 5.81 -1.94 10.86
N ALA A 40 5.18 -1.60 9.74
CA ALA A 40 4.64 -2.58 8.80
C ALA A 40 5.74 -3.46 8.21
N LYS A 41 5.35 -4.63 7.70
CA LYS A 41 6.27 -5.61 7.06
C LYS A 41 6.25 -5.56 5.55
N GLY A 42 5.32 -4.81 4.96
CA GLY A 42 5.27 -4.59 3.53
C GLY A 42 4.03 -3.81 3.13
N ILE A 43 3.96 -3.47 1.85
CA ILE A 43 2.88 -2.69 1.25
C ILE A 43 2.41 -3.30 -0.07
N ILE A 44 1.11 -3.34 -0.29
CA ILE A 44 0.49 -3.70 -1.57
C ILE A 44 -0.14 -2.44 -2.14
N PHE A 45 0.34 -1.99 -3.29
CA PHE A 45 -0.27 -0.91 -4.06
C PHE A 45 -1.33 -1.47 -4.99
N VAL A 46 -2.55 -0.93 -4.92
CA VAL A 46 -3.62 -1.22 -5.86
C VAL A 46 -3.73 -0.03 -6.80
N ASP A 47 -3.20 -0.19 -8.00
CA ASP A 47 -3.22 0.83 -9.05
C ASP A 47 -4.47 0.70 -9.92
N GLN A 48 -5.17 1.82 -10.09
CA GLN A 48 -6.31 1.92 -11.00
C GLN A 48 -5.88 2.26 -12.43
N GLN A 49 -4.65 2.71 -12.61
CA GLN A 49 -4.07 3.04 -13.91
C GLN A 49 -2.96 2.05 -14.26
N SER A 50 -2.79 1.76 -15.55
CA SER A 50 -2.01 0.60 -16.00
C SER A 50 -0.51 0.84 -16.15
N LYS A 51 0.00 2.02 -15.76
CA LYS A 51 1.41 2.40 -15.94
C LYS A 51 1.95 3.21 -14.79
N SER A 52 2.60 2.50 -13.88
CA SER A 52 3.41 3.10 -12.84
C SER A 52 4.89 3.10 -13.25
N SER A 53 5.64 4.12 -12.84
CA SER A 53 7.10 4.14 -12.97
C SER A 53 7.75 3.16 -11.98
N ALA A 54 9.01 2.78 -12.21
CA ALA A 54 9.74 1.97 -11.24
C ALA A 54 9.81 2.69 -9.87
N LEU A 55 9.52 1.94 -8.80
CA LEU A 55 9.68 2.41 -7.42
C LEU A 55 10.96 1.82 -6.83
N ASP A 56 11.88 2.68 -6.40
CA ASP A 56 12.99 2.26 -5.56
C ASP A 56 12.50 2.13 -4.11
N ALA A 57 12.38 0.89 -3.65
CA ALA A 57 11.89 0.56 -2.31
C ALA A 57 12.99 0.12 -1.33
N GLY A 58 14.25 0.02 -1.77
CA GLY A 58 15.30 -0.60 -0.97
C GLY A 58 14.90 -2.00 -0.47
N ASP A 59 15.14 -2.26 0.82
CA ASP A 59 14.84 -3.56 1.45
C ASP A 59 13.38 -3.73 1.89
N PHE A 60 12.53 -2.72 1.71
CA PHE A 60 11.14 -2.78 2.16
C PHE A 60 10.27 -3.52 1.14
N PRO A 61 9.65 -4.65 1.51
CA PRO A 61 8.86 -5.45 0.57
C PRO A 61 7.65 -4.68 0.05
N PHE A 62 7.48 -4.67 -1.27
CA PHE A 62 6.29 -4.12 -1.91
C PHE A 62 5.90 -4.91 -3.16
N ILE A 63 4.62 -4.79 -3.52
CA ILE A 63 4.10 -5.22 -4.81
C ILE A 63 3.05 -4.23 -5.28
N GLU A 64 2.91 -4.10 -6.59
CA GLU A 64 1.83 -3.36 -7.23
C GLU A 64 0.95 -4.32 -8.02
N VAL A 65 -0.36 -4.15 -7.85
CA VAL A 65 -1.37 -4.97 -8.50
C VAL A 65 -2.42 -4.05 -9.13
N ASN A 66 -3.08 -4.53 -10.18
CA ASN A 66 -4.20 -3.81 -10.77
C ASN A 66 -5.45 -3.90 -9.88
N SER A 67 -6.46 -3.07 -10.17
CA SER A 67 -7.76 -3.08 -9.48
C SER A 67 -8.44 -4.45 -9.40
N SER A 68 -8.32 -5.29 -10.44
CA SER A 68 -8.97 -6.61 -10.44
C SER A 68 -8.39 -7.52 -9.36
N VAL A 69 -7.06 -7.63 -9.30
CA VAL A 69 -6.36 -8.40 -8.27
C VAL A 69 -6.50 -7.74 -6.90
N GLY A 70 -6.43 -6.42 -6.82
CA GLY A 70 -6.66 -5.66 -5.59
C GLY A 70 -8.03 -5.95 -4.97
N ASN A 71 -9.08 -6.00 -5.78
CA ASN A 71 -10.42 -6.36 -5.32
C ASN A 71 -10.51 -7.78 -4.78
N GLN A 72 -9.80 -8.74 -5.39
CA GLN A 72 -9.74 -10.12 -4.87
C GLN A 72 -9.03 -10.19 -3.51
N ILE A 73 -7.93 -9.45 -3.34
CA ILE A 73 -7.22 -9.35 -2.06
C ILE A 73 -8.14 -8.75 -0.99
N LEU A 74 -8.84 -7.67 -1.30
CA LEU A 74 -9.79 -7.03 -0.37
C LEU A 74 -10.95 -7.96 -0.01
N ALA A 75 -11.48 -8.72 -0.98
CA ALA A 75 -12.52 -9.70 -0.72
C ALA A 75 -12.05 -10.79 0.26
N TYR A 76 -10.84 -11.31 0.09
CA TYR A 76 -10.24 -12.29 1.00
C TYR A 76 -10.04 -11.74 2.42
N ILE A 77 -9.53 -10.50 2.55
CA ILE A 77 -9.34 -9.85 3.86
C ILE A 77 -10.68 -9.70 4.61
N ASN A 78 -11.76 -9.38 3.89
CA ASN A 78 -13.08 -9.16 4.49
C ASN A 78 -13.89 -10.45 4.71
N SER A 79 -13.45 -11.59 4.19
CA SER A 79 -14.13 -12.88 4.37
C SER A 79 -13.57 -13.71 5.54
N THR A 80 -12.61 -13.17 6.28
CA THR A 80 -11.93 -13.82 7.41
C THR A 80 -12.23 -13.07 8.69
#